data_AF-A0A8K0DDE5-F1
#
_entry.id   AF-A0A8K0DDE5-F1
#
_cell.length_a   1.000
_cell.length_b   1.000
_cell.length_c   1.000
_cell.angle_alpha   90.00
_cell.angle_beta   90.00
_cell.angle_gamma   90.00
#
_symmetry.space_group_name_H-M   'P 1'
#
loop_
_entity.id
_entity.type
_entity.pdbx_description
1 polymer ?
#
loop_
_entity_poly.entity_id
_entity_poly.type
_entity_poly.pdbx_seq_one_letter_code
_entity_poly.pdbx_strand_id
1 'polypeptide(L)' 'MFKVSVIATCMLITLCVNINGLDEAPKVTVDQGALKGKFWKTRRGREFSAFLSIPYAEPPIGDLRFK' A
#
# COMPACT_ATOMS: atom_id res chain seq x y z
N MET A 1 29.77 -16.74 -28.28
CA MET A 1 28.51 -15.97 -28.24
C MET A 1 27.44 -16.56 -27.33
N PHE A 2 27.11 -17.86 -27.41
CA PHE A 2 26.03 -18.47 -26.61
C PHE A 2 26.20 -18.38 -25.08
N LYS A 3 27.43 -18.48 -24.56
CA LYS A 3 27.70 -18.41 -23.10
C LYS A 3 27.36 -17.05 -22.48
N VAL A 4 27.58 -15.95 -23.20
CA VAL A 4 27.29 -14.59 -22.71
C VAL A 4 25.78 -14.33 -22.66
N SER A 5 25.03 -14.85 -23.64
CA SER A 5 23.57 -14.76 -23.67
C SER A 5 22.92 -15.59 -22.53
N VAL A 6 23.47 -16.76 -22.20
CA VAL A 6 23.02 -17.58 -21.06
C VAL A 6 23.33 -16.91 -19.71
N ILE A 7 24.51 -16.30 -19.55
CA ILE A 7 24.87 -15.60 -18.31
C ILE A 7 24.01 -14.35 -18.11
N ALA A 8 23.76 -13.57 -19.18
CA ALA A 8 22.93 -12.37 -19.13
C ALA A 8 21.46 -12.69 -18.80
N THR A 9 20.92 -13.78 -19.36
CA THR A 9 19.55 -14.23 -19.05
C THR A 9 19.45 -14.77 -17.62
N CYS A 10 20.44 -15.52 -17.12
CA CYS A 10 20.48 -15.94 -15.71
C CYS A 10 20.56 -14.76 -14.73
N MET A 11 21.33 -13.71 -15.04
CA MET A 11 21.39 -12.48 -14.22
C MET A 11 20.06 -11.72 -14.22
N LEU A 12 19.38 -11.62 -15.37
CA LEU A 12 18.06 -10.99 -15.45
C LEU A 12 17.01 -11.75 -14.61
N ILE A 13 17.01 -13.08 -14.72
CA ILE A 13 16.08 -13.95 -13.98
C ILE A 13 16.33 -13.84 -12.47
N THR A 14 17.60 -13.82 -12.02
CA THR A 14 17.92 -13.65 -10.59
C THR A 14 17.55 -12.26 -10.07
N LEU A 15 17.65 -11.20 -10.88
CA LEU A 15 17.15 -9.86 -10.50
C LEU A 15 15.62 -9.84 -10.36
N CYS A 16 14.89 -10.51 -11.26
CA CYS A 16 13.42 -10.59 -11.24
C CYS A 16 12.86 -11.43 -10.07
N VAL A 17 13.62 -12.36 -9.50
CA VAL A 17 13.17 -13.15 -8.34
C VAL A 17 13.27 -12.37 -7.03
N ASN A 18 14.10 -11.33 -6.97
CA ASN A 18 14.31 -10.51 -5.76
C ASN A 18 13.27 -9.39 -5.54
N ILE A 19 12.30 -9.22 -6.44
CA ILE A 19 11.23 -8.20 -6.33
C ILE A 19 9.95 -8.72 -5.66
N ASN A 20 9.97 -9.93 -5.10
CA ASN A 20 8.84 -10.51 -4.37
C ASN A 20 8.75 -9.91 -2.95
N GLY A 21 8.26 -8.68 -2.83
CA GLY A 21 8.09 -8.01 -1.54
C GLY A 21 7.34 -6.69 -1.59
N LEU A 22 6.54 -6.45 -2.63
CA LEU A 22 5.64 -5.30 -2.67
C LEU A 22 4.35 -5.68 -1.94
N ASP A 23 4.36 -5.57 -0.61
CA ASP A 23 3.12 -5.61 0.18
C ASP A 23 2.25 -4.43 -0.25
N GLU A 24 1.30 -4.70 -1.14
CA GLU A 24 0.37 -3.67 -1.61
C GLU A 24 -0.54 -3.28 -0.44
N ALA A 25 -0.48 -2.02 -0.04
CA ALA A 25 -1.33 -1.49 1.01
C ALA A 25 -2.82 -1.62 0.65
N PRO A 26 -3.72 -1.92 1.62
CA PRO A 26 -5.13 -2.10 1.35
C PRO A 26 -5.74 -0.81 0.79
N LYS A 27 -6.52 -0.91 -0.29
CA LYS A 27 -7.24 0.20 -0.91
C LYS A 27 -8.74 -0.08 -0.89
N VAL A 28 -9.55 0.94 -0.63
CA VAL A 28 -11.01 0.86 -0.68
C VAL A 28 -11.56 2.15 -1.27
N THR A 29 -12.67 2.08 -2.01
CA THR A 29 -13.33 3.25 -2.58
C THR A 29 -14.64 3.50 -1.84
N VAL A 30 -14.85 4.75 -1.44
CA VAL A 30 -16.10 5.27 -0.85
C VAL A 30 -16.61 6.41 -1.73
N ASP A 31 -17.82 6.93 -1.45
CA ASP A 31 -18.44 7.99 -2.26
C ASP A 31 -17.58 9.25 -2.38
N GLN A 32 -16.78 9.55 -1.35
CA GLN A 32 -15.87 10.70 -1.30
C GLN A 32 -14.52 10.45 -1.99
N GLY A 33 -14.21 9.22 -2.41
CA GLY A 33 -13.00 8.86 -3.13
C GLY A 33 -12.29 7.59 -2.64
N ALA A 34 -11.05 7.40 -3.11
CA ALA A 34 -10.24 6.23 -2.78
C ALA A 34 -9.41 6.45 -1.50
N LEU A 35 -9.47 5.48 -0.59
CA LEU A 35 -8.73 5.44 0.67
C LEU A 35 -7.60 4.41 0.59
N LYS A 36 -6.43 4.77 1.12
CA LYS A 36 -5.28 3.88 1.28
C LYS A 36 -5.02 3.62 2.76
N GLY A 37 -5.16 2.37 3.17
CA GLY A 37 -4.96 1.92 4.55
C GLY A 37 -3.59 1.28 4.77
N LYS A 38 -3.48 0.52 5.86
CA LYS A 38 -2.31 -0.32 6.22
C LYS A 38 -2.78 -1.67 6.74
N PHE A 39 -1.98 -2.72 6.55
CA PHE A 39 -2.20 -3.98 7.26
C PHE A 39 -1.51 -3.95 8.62
N TRP A 40 -2.27 -4.16 9.69
CA TRP A 40 -1.77 -4.22 11.06
C TRP A 40 -2.12 -5.56 11.70
N LYS A 41 -1.41 -5.91 12.77
CA LYS A 41 -1.65 -7.13 13.53
C LYS A 41 -2.22 -6.80 14.90
N THR A 42 -3.25 -7.54 15.29
CA THR A 42 -3.77 -7.54 16.66
C THR A 42 -2.71 -8.11 17.62
N ARG A 43 -2.89 -7.91 18.93
CA ARG A 43 -1.99 -8.47 19.96
C ARG A 43 -1.84 -10.00 19.87
N ARG A 44 -2.84 -10.72 19.34
CA ARG A 44 -2.81 -12.19 19.15
C ARG A 44 -2.41 -12.60 17.73
N GLY A 45 -1.87 -11.68 16.92
CA GLY A 45 -1.32 -11.98 15.61
C GLY A 45 -2.30 -12.00 14.44
N ARG A 46 -3.61 -11.80 14.67
CA ARG A 46 -4.59 -11.66 13.57
C ARG A 46 -4.34 -10.37 12.78
N GLU A 47 -4.19 -10.47 11.48
CA GLU A 47 -4.04 -9.33 10.58
C GLU A 47 -5.39 -8.66 10.27
N PHE A 48 -5.38 -7.35 10.08
CA PHE A 48 -6.56 -6.57 9.68
C PHE A 48 -6.15 -5.32 8.90
N SER A 49 -7.05 -4.82 8.05
CA SER A 49 -6.88 -3.55 7.35
C SER A 49 -7.29 -2.39 8.24
N ALA A 50 -6.37 -1.45 8.45
CA ALA A 50 -6.57 -0.23 9.24
C ALA A 50 -6.62 0.99 8.31
N PHE A 51 -7.73 1.73 8.37
CA PHE A 51 -7.88 3.02 7.70
C PHE A 51 -8.07 4.09 8.77
N LEU A 52 -7.11 5.01 8.89
CA LEU A 52 -7.04 6.02 9.95
C LEU A 52 -7.13 7.42 9.36
N SER A 53 -7.52 8.40 10.17
CA SER A 53 -7.57 9.83 9.79
C SER A 53 -8.43 10.13 8.56
N ILE A 54 -9.51 9.36 8.35
CA ILE A 54 -10.45 9.62 7.26
C ILE A 54 -11.28 10.86 7.63
N PRO A 55 -11.22 11.96 6.85
CA PRO A 55 -12.06 13.11 7.08
C PRO A 55 -13.53 12.76 6.81
N TYR A 56 -14.41 13.10 7.75
CA TYR A 56 -15.86 12.86 7.63
C TYR A 56 -16.67 14.15 7.49
N ALA A 57 -16.03 15.29 7.71
CA ALA A 57 -16.62 16.61 7.65
C ALA A 57 -15.57 17.63 7.20
N GLU A 58 -16.04 18.80 6.81
CA GLU A 58 -15.17 19.95 6.56
C GLU A 58 -14.46 20.39 7.86
N PRO A 59 -13.20 20.82 7.81
CA PRO A 59 -12.51 21.32 8.99
C PRO A 59 -13.27 22.50 9.62
N PRO A 60 -13.54 22.51 10.94
CA PRO A 60 -14.34 23.55 11.60
C PRO A 60 -13.50 24.80 11.88
N ILE A 61 -13.00 25.43 10.81
CA ILE A 61 -12.14 26.62 10.83
C ILE A 61 -12.90 27.85 10.31
N GLY A 62 -12.47 29.05 10.72
CA GLY A 62 -13.11 30.30 10.31
C GLY A 62 -14.58 30.37 10.72
N ASP A 63 -15.46 30.66 9.76
CA ASP A 63 -16.90 30.77 9.97
C ASP A 63 -17.60 29.44 10.26
N LEU A 64 -16.93 28.30 10.05
CA LEU A 64 -17.41 26.98 10.44
C LEU A 64 -17.14 26.70 11.94
N ARG A 65 -16.31 27.51 12.60
CA ARG A 65 -16.07 27.36 14.03
C ARG A 65 -17.36 27.68 14.79
N PHE A 66 -17.78 26.75 15.63
CA PHE A 66 -19.04 26.83 16.40
C PHE A 66 -20.33 26.74 15.57
N LYS A 67 -20.27 26.18 14.36
CA LYS A 67 -21.45 25.80 13.56
C LYS A 67 -21.59 24.29 13.43
#